data_AF-A0A7C2P616-F1
#
_entry.id   AF-A0A7C2P616-F1
#
_cell.length_a   1.000
_cell.length_b   1.000
_cell.length_c   1.000
_cell.angle_alpha   90.00
_cell.angle_beta   90.00
_cell.angle_gamma   90.00
#
_symmetry.space_group_name_H-M   'P 1'
#
loop_
_entity.id
_entity.type
_entity.pdbx_description
1 polymer ?
#
loop_
_entity_poly.entity_id
_entity_poly.type
_entity_poly.pdbx_seq_one_letter_code
_entity_poly.pdbx_strand_id
1 'polypeptide(L)'
;MESESAPTPSPRGRSRHVELSLDQLVELQPGLGRLMPEVARRYWILYYAARGGNWDLAAFQLRQIVHLFRIGATTRPKMEKHLEAFRRGTLEALAQAIEARDAAAFESAYHHGIESANRFHQTTGHPEIRWRLPETPPADLDLGPGD
;
A
#
# COMPACT_ATOMS: atom_id res chain seq x y z
N MET A 1 -41.74 30.43 17.83
CA MET A 1 -42.00 29.35 16.87
C MET A 1 -40.85 29.41 15.88
N GLU A 2 -39.74 28.73 16.18
CA GLU A 2 -38.58 28.68 15.30
C GLU A 2 -38.96 27.86 14.06
N SER A 3 -38.86 28.46 12.87
CA SER A 3 -39.08 27.73 11.63
C SER A 3 -37.92 26.79 11.41
N GLU A 4 -38.17 25.49 11.51
CA GLU A 4 -37.23 24.45 11.12
C GLU A 4 -36.98 24.58 9.61
N SER A 5 -35.77 25.01 9.22
CA SER A 5 -35.41 25.11 7.80
C SER A 5 -35.30 23.70 7.23
N ALA A 6 -35.95 23.46 6.08
CA ALA A 6 -35.87 22.18 5.39
C ALA A 6 -34.41 21.75 5.17
N PRO A 7 -34.08 20.45 5.32
CA PRO A 7 -32.71 19.98 5.18
C PRO A 7 -32.19 20.23 3.76
N THR A 8 -31.00 20.80 3.66
CA THR A 8 -30.30 21.00 2.38
C THR A 8 -30.13 19.64 1.68
N PRO A 9 -30.48 19.51 0.39
CA PRO A 9 -30.29 18.26 -0.33
C PRO A 9 -28.82 17.84 -0.37
N SER A 10 -28.54 16.55 -0.15
CA SER A 10 -27.17 16.02 -0.15
C SER A 10 -26.47 16.22 -1.49
N PRO A 11 -25.15 16.51 -1.52
CA PRO A 11 -24.40 16.71 -2.75
C PRO A 11 -24.46 15.49 -3.68
N ARG A 12 -24.58 15.75 -5.00
CA ARG A 12 -24.59 14.73 -6.05
C ARG A 12 -23.60 15.08 -7.15
N GLY A 13 -22.84 14.09 -7.61
CA GLY A 13 -21.92 14.22 -8.74
C GLY A 13 -22.55 13.66 -10.02
N ARG A 14 -22.45 14.40 -11.13
CA ARG A 14 -23.00 13.99 -12.43
C ARG A 14 -21.91 13.88 -13.49
N SER A 15 -21.96 12.81 -14.27
CA SER A 15 -21.22 12.64 -15.52
C SER A 15 -22.20 12.48 -16.69
N ARG A 16 -21.69 12.28 -17.92
CA ARG A 16 -22.51 11.93 -19.09
C ARG A 16 -23.32 10.64 -18.90
N HIS A 17 -22.82 9.69 -18.11
CA HIS A 17 -23.34 8.33 -18.06
C HIS A 17 -24.10 8.00 -16.76
N VAL A 18 -23.82 8.73 -15.68
CA VAL A 18 -24.38 8.43 -14.35
C VAL A 18 -24.40 9.67 -13.46
N GLU A 19 -25.36 9.69 -12.53
CA GLU A 19 -25.39 10.61 -11.40
C GLU A 19 -25.33 9.80 -10.09
N LEU A 20 -24.42 10.17 -9.19
CA LEU A 20 -24.14 9.46 -7.95
C LEU A 20 -24.28 10.39 -6.74
N SER A 21 -24.77 9.87 -5.62
CA SER A 21 -24.69 10.54 -4.31
C SER A 21 -23.26 10.46 -3.74
N LEU A 22 -22.98 11.26 -2.72
CA LEU A 22 -21.74 11.14 -1.96
C LEU A 22 -21.54 9.73 -1.38
N ASP A 23 -22.58 9.11 -0.84
CA ASP A 23 -22.50 7.75 -0.28
C ASP A 23 -22.14 6.71 -1.34
N GLN A 24 -22.72 6.82 -2.54
CA GLN A 24 -22.36 5.95 -3.65
C GLN A 24 -20.90 6.13 -4.08
N LEU A 25 -20.37 7.37 -4.05
CA LEU A 25 -18.96 7.62 -4.31
C LEU A 25 -18.06 6.99 -3.23
N VAL A 26 -18.48 7.02 -1.97
CA VAL A 26 -17.76 6.35 -0.86
C VAL A 26 -17.77 4.83 -1.05
N GLU A 27 -18.90 4.23 -1.42
CA GLU A 27 -19.02 2.79 -1.68
C GLU A 27 -18.13 2.31 -2.85
N LEU A 28 -17.92 3.16 -3.85
CA LEU A 28 -17.05 2.88 -4.98
C LEU A 28 -15.55 2.92 -4.64
N GLN A 29 -15.16 3.47 -3.48
CA GLN A 29 -13.75 3.57 -3.13
C GLN A 29 -13.10 2.18 -3.01
N PRO A 30 -11.90 2.01 -3.60
CA PRO A 30 -11.25 0.72 -3.69
C PRO A 30 -10.96 0.18 -2.29
N GLY A 31 -11.28 -1.10 -2.08
CA GLY A 31 -10.86 -1.83 -0.89
C GLY A 31 -9.47 -2.44 -1.04
N LEU A 32 -9.03 -3.11 0.03
CA LEU A 32 -7.72 -3.79 0.05
C LEU A 32 -7.55 -4.81 -1.08
N GLY A 33 -8.62 -5.47 -1.54
CA GLY A 33 -8.54 -6.40 -2.68
C GLY A 33 -8.00 -5.76 -3.98
N ARG A 34 -8.22 -4.45 -4.18
CA ARG A 34 -7.65 -3.71 -5.31
C ARG A 34 -6.27 -3.12 -5.00
N LEU A 35 -6.04 -2.70 -3.75
CA LEU A 35 -4.79 -2.03 -3.34
C LEU A 35 -3.63 -3.02 -3.08
N MET A 36 -3.91 -4.21 -2.54
CA MET A 36 -2.87 -5.18 -2.17
C MET A 36 -2.08 -5.75 -3.36
N PRO A 37 -2.66 -5.97 -4.55
CA PRO A 37 -1.87 -6.30 -5.75
C PRO A 37 -0.87 -5.20 -6.13
N GLU A 38 -1.23 -3.93 -5.98
CA GLU A 38 -0.32 -2.80 -6.22
C GLU A 38 0.78 -2.74 -5.16
N VAL A 39 0.43 -2.94 -3.89
CA VAL A 39 1.41 -3.08 -2.80
C VAL A 39 2.37 -4.20 -3.11
N ALA A 40 1.88 -5.40 -3.44
CA ALA A 40 2.70 -6.56 -3.75
C ALA A 40 3.67 -6.23 -4.89
N ARG A 41 3.19 -5.64 -5.99
CA ARG A 41 4.03 -5.24 -7.13
C ARG A 41 5.14 -4.27 -6.72
N ARG A 42 4.79 -3.23 -5.97
CA ARG A 42 5.78 -2.25 -5.50
C ARG A 42 6.77 -2.88 -4.51
N TYR A 43 6.31 -3.83 -3.71
CA TYR A 43 7.10 -4.51 -2.68
C TYR A 43 8.26 -5.32 -3.27
N TRP A 44 8.08 -6.04 -4.38
CA TRP A 44 9.21 -6.73 -5.01
C TRP A 44 10.08 -5.82 -5.90
N ILE A 45 9.51 -4.78 -6.52
CA ILE A 45 10.32 -3.81 -7.26
C ILE A 45 11.31 -3.12 -6.31
N LEU A 46 10.90 -2.72 -5.11
CA LEU A 46 11.80 -2.04 -4.16
C LEU A 46 12.97 -2.94 -3.71
N TYR A 47 12.77 -4.26 -3.63
CA TYR A 47 13.84 -5.20 -3.34
C TYR A 47 14.89 -5.23 -4.43
N TYR A 48 14.47 -5.39 -5.68
CA TYR A 48 15.40 -5.45 -6.79
C TYR A 48 16.05 -4.11 -7.09
N ALA A 49 15.33 -3.00 -6.88
CA ALA A 49 15.91 -1.66 -6.95
C ALA A 49 17.05 -1.48 -5.94
N ALA A 50 16.82 -1.83 -4.66
CA ALA A 50 17.87 -1.75 -3.64
C ALA A 50 19.07 -2.67 -3.97
N ARG A 51 18.81 -3.90 -4.43
CA ARG A 51 19.88 -4.84 -4.85
C ARG A 51 20.67 -4.36 -6.07
N GLY A 52 20.03 -3.67 -7.00
CA GLY A 52 20.70 -3.05 -8.14
C GLY A 52 21.42 -1.73 -7.80
N GLY A 53 21.35 -1.27 -6.55
CA GLY A 53 21.95 -0.02 -6.11
C GLY A 53 21.08 1.22 -6.39
N ASN A 54 19.86 1.04 -6.91
CA ASN A 54 18.89 2.10 -7.12
C ASN A 54 18.09 2.40 -5.84
N TRP A 55 18.77 2.98 -4.86
CA TRP A 55 18.18 3.33 -3.58
C TRP A 55 17.05 4.35 -3.70
N ASP A 56 17.11 5.24 -4.68
CA ASP A 56 16.08 6.26 -4.92
C ASP A 56 14.77 5.64 -5.45
N LEU A 57 14.88 4.66 -6.37
CA LEU A 57 13.73 3.88 -6.81
C LEU A 57 13.18 3.03 -5.65
N ALA A 58 14.03 2.41 -4.83
CA ALA A 58 13.60 1.67 -3.66
C ALA A 58 12.80 2.57 -2.69
N ALA A 59 13.33 3.77 -2.40
CA ALA A 59 12.68 4.77 -1.56
C ALA A 59 11.35 5.23 -2.16
N PHE A 60 11.31 5.47 -3.49
CA PHE A 60 10.09 5.84 -4.20
C PHE A 60 9.01 4.76 -4.06
N GLN A 61 9.34 3.50 -4.35
CA GLN A 61 8.39 2.40 -4.22
C GLN A 61 7.88 2.24 -2.80
N LEU A 62 8.74 2.38 -1.79
CA LEU A 62 8.35 2.34 -0.39
C LEU A 62 7.35 3.48 -0.04
N ARG A 63 7.60 4.72 -0.48
CA ARG A 63 6.67 5.84 -0.28
C ARG A 63 5.29 5.56 -0.90
N GLN A 64 5.27 4.93 -2.08
CA GLN A 64 4.02 4.57 -2.74
C GLN A 64 3.26 3.48 -1.98
N ILE A 65 3.95 2.52 -1.37
CA ILE A 65 3.31 1.52 -0.48
C ILE A 65 2.70 2.19 0.74
N VAL A 66 3.41 3.12 1.39
CA VAL A 66 2.88 3.89 2.52
C VAL A 66 1.63 4.68 2.12
N HIS A 67 1.60 5.25 0.92
CA HIS A 67 0.41 5.94 0.41
C HIS A 67 -0.78 4.99 0.22
N LEU A 68 -0.56 3.81 -0.40
CA LEU A 68 -1.60 2.78 -0.56
C LEU A 68 -2.14 2.30 0.79
N PHE A 69 -1.27 2.17 1.81
CA PHE A 69 -1.67 1.81 3.16
C PHE A 69 -2.56 2.89 3.79
N ARG A 70 -2.25 4.17 3.59
CA ARG A 70 -3.11 5.28 4.05
C ARG A 70 -4.48 5.24 3.38
N ILE A 71 -4.54 5.05 2.06
CA ILE A 71 -5.82 4.86 1.34
C ILE A 71 -6.58 3.66 1.92
N GLY A 72 -5.90 2.54 2.13
CA GLY A 72 -6.48 1.33 2.69
C GLY A 72 -7.05 1.53 4.09
N ALA A 73 -6.32 2.23 4.97
CA ALA A 73 -6.77 2.56 6.31
C ALA A 73 -8.02 3.46 6.29
N THR A 74 -8.05 4.47 5.44
CA THR A 74 -9.20 5.37 5.28
C THR A 74 -10.43 4.65 4.71
N THR A 75 -10.24 3.85 3.67
CA THR A 75 -11.35 3.19 2.95
C THR A 75 -11.81 1.90 3.62
N ARG A 76 -10.98 1.28 4.48
CA ARG A 76 -11.29 0.06 5.24
C ARG A 76 -10.81 0.19 6.70
N PRO A 77 -11.47 1.01 7.53
CA PRO A 77 -11.04 1.29 8.91
C PRO A 77 -10.88 0.04 9.80
N LYS A 78 -11.63 -1.03 9.54
CA LYS A 78 -11.48 -2.31 10.24
C LYS A 78 -10.05 -2.89 10.13
N MET A 79 -9.32 -2.52 9.08
CA MET A 79 -7.97 -2.98 8.79
C MET A 79 -6.88 -1.99 9.21
N GLU A 80 -7.24 -0.78 9.64
CA GLU A 80 -6.30 0.30 9.99
C GLU A 80 -5.21 -0.18 10.96
N LYS A 81 -5.59 -0.86 12.06
CA LYS A 81 -4.64 -1.36 13.06
C LYS A 81 -3.62 -2.33 12.48
N HIS A 82 -4.04 -3.21 11.56
CA HIS A 82 -3.15 -4.19 10.93
C HIS A 82 -2.18 -3.50 9.95
N LEU A 83 -2.70 -2.59 9.11
CA LEU A 83 -1.90 -1.81 8.17
C LEU A 83 -0.88 -0.94 8.90
N GLU A 84 -1.29 -0.29 9.98
CA GLU A 84 -0.42 0.56 10.78
C GLU A 84 0.62 -0.24 11.56
N ALA A 85 0.27 -1.43 12.06
CA ALA A 85 1.24 -2.33 12.69
C ALA A 85 2.33 -2.77 11.69
N PHE A 86 1.94 -3.15 10.47
CA PHE A 86 2.90 -3.50 9.42
C PHE A 86 3.73 -2.29 8.98
N ARG A 87 3.13 -1.10 8.93
CA ARG A 87 3.84 0.16 8.61
C ARG A 87 4.94 0.44 9.64
N ARG A 88 4.60 0.47 10.94
CA ARG A 88 5.56 0.77 12.01
C ARG A 88 6.62 -0.30 12.22
N GLY A 89 6.29 -1.56 11.96
CA GLY A 89 7.27 -2.65 12.06
C GLY A 89 8.14 -2.73 10.82
N THR A 90 7.56 -3.18 9.71
CA THR A 90 8.29 -3.55 8.51
C THR A 90 8.67 -2.34 7.66
N LEU A 91 7.73 -1.44 7.37
CA LEU A 91 7.99 -0.36 6.41
C LEU A 91 8.94 0.71 6.98
N GLU A 92 8.88 0.99 8.28
CA GLU A 92 9.83 1.90 8.95
C GLU A 92 11.24 1.30 9.01
N ALA A 93 11.40 -0.01 9.27
CA ALA A 93 12.71 -0.66 9.22
C ALA A 93 13.30 -0.64 7.80
N LEU A 94 12.48 -0.89 6.78
CA LEU A 94 12.89 -0.73 5.37
C LEU A 94 13.28 0.72 5.06
N ALA A 95 12.53 1.70 5.55
CA ALA A 95 12.85 3.12 5.34
C ALA A 95 14.21 3.48 5.92
N GLN A 96 14.50 3.03 7.15
CA GLN A 96 15.79 3.26 7.81
C GLN A 96 16.95 2.61 7.03
N ALA A 97 16.78 1.36 6.59
CA ALA A 97 17.81 0.66 5.82
C ALA A 97 18.05 1.30 4.43
N ILE A 98 16.99 1.75 3.75
CA ILE A 98 17.10 2.46 2.48
C ILE A 98 17.82 3.80 2.65
N GLU A 99 17.46 4.58 3.67
CA GLU A 99 18.11 5.87 3.97
C GLU A 99 19.61 5.69 4.26
N ALA A 100 19.96 4.68 5.04
CA ALA A 100 21.34 4.32 5.34
C ALA A 100 22.08 3.62 4.19
N ARG A 101 21.36 3.23 3.12
CA ARG A 101 21.86 2.35 2.04
C ARG A 101 22.52 1.07 2.57
N ASP A 102 21.98 0.56 3.67
CA ASP A 102 22.48 -0.64 4.35
C ASP A 102 21.82 -1.89 3.75
N ALA A 103 22.56 -2.55 2.84
CA ALA A 103 22.08 -3.74 2.16
C ALA A 103 21.74 -4.90 3.12
N ALA A 104 22.51 -5.10 4.18
CA ALA A 104 22.29 -6.20 5.12
C ALA A 104 21.05 -5.96 5.98
N ALA A 105 20.91 -4.74 6.52
CA ALA A 105 19.71 -4.35 7.25
C ALA A 105 18.47 -4.39 6.34
N PHE A 106 18.61 -3.96 5.08
CA PHE A 106 17.53 -3.97 4.10
C PHE A 106 17.05 -5.39 3.80
N GLU A 107 17.93 -6.33 3.47
CA GLU A 107 17.55 -7.71 3.18
C GLU A 107 16.87 -8.37 4.38
N SER A 108 17.40 -8.16 5.59
CA SER A 108 16.80 -8.66 6.83
C SER A 108 15.37 -8.11 7.04
N ALA A 109 15.19 -6.78 6.95
CA ALA A 109 13.90 -6.13 7.08
C ALA A 109 12.90 -6.57 6.00
N TYR A 110 13.39 -6.81 4.78
CA TYR A 110 12.59 -7.28 3.66
C TYR A 110 12.03 -8.66 3.90
N HIS A 111 12.90 -9.63 4.25
CA HIS A 111 12.47 -11.01 4.51
C HIS A 111 11.54 -11.10 5.72
N HIS A 112 11.82 -10.34 6.78
CA HIS A 112 10.89 -10.23 7.91
C HIS A 112 9.52 -9.68 7.47
N GLY A 113 9.50 -8.73 6.53
CA GLY A 113 8.28 -8.20 5.95
C GLY A 113 7.45 -9.23 5.19
N ILE A 114 8.07 -10.15 4.47
CA ILE A 114 7.39 -11.27 3.80
C ILE A 114 6.67 -12.15 4.83
N GLU A 115 7.38 -12.53 5.90
CA GLU A 115 6.83 -13.35 6.97
C GLU A 115 5.66 -12.63 7.66
N SER A 116 5.83 -11.34 7.93
CA SER A 116 4.82 -10.48 8.55
C SER A 116 3.58 -10.35 7.66
N ALA A 117 3.75 -10.09 6.36
CA ALA A 117 2.64 -9.99 5.41
C ALA A 117 1.85 -11.30 5.32
N ASN A 118 2.54 -12.43 5.21
CA ASN A 118 1.91 -13.75 5.16
C ASN A 118 1.16 -14.09 6.46
N ARG A 119 1.71 -13.73 7.62
CA ARG A 119 1.01 -13.86 8.91
C ARG A 119 -0.23 -12.96 8.96
N PHE A 120 -0.14 -11.71 8.49
CA PHE A 120 -1.31 -10.84 8.45
C PHE A 120 -2.41 -11.39 7.55
N HIS A 121 -2.08 -11.87 6.35
CA HIS A 121 -3.04 -12.53 5.46
C HIS A 121 -3.74 -13.70 6.14
N GLN A 122 -3.00 -14.56 6.86
CA GLN A 122 -3.60 -15.65 7.64
C GLN A 122 -4.56 -15.13 8.72
N THR A 123 -4.11 -14.19 9.57
CA THR A 123 -4.92 -13.66 10.68
C THR A 123 -6.14 -12.85 10.23
N THR A 124 -6.13 -12.35 8.99
CA THR A 124 -7.22 -11.56 8.41
C THR A 124 -8.16 -12.38 7.52
N GLY A 125 -8.01 -13.71 7.50
CA GLY A 125 -8.93 -14.61 6.80
C GLY A 125 -8.58 -14.87 5.33
N HIS A 126 -7.34 -14.58 4.93
CA HIS A 126 -6.83 -14.78 3.57
C HIS A 126 -5.59 -15.70 3.52
N PRO A 127 -5.59 -16.88 4.15
CA PRO A 127 -4.43 -17.79 4.15
C PRO A 127 -4.03 -18.28 2.75
N GLU A 128 -4.93 -18.21 1.77
CA GLU A 128 -4.67 -18.48 0.36
C GLU A 128 -3.68 -17.50 -0.28
N ILE A 129 -3.51 -16.30 0.30
CA ILE A 129 -2.57 -15.28 -0.17
C ILE A 129 -1.22 -15.49 0.49
N ARG A 130 -0.41 -16.39 -0.08
CA ARG A 130 0.98 -16.61 0.32
C ARG A 130 1.95 -15.94 -0.64
N TRP A 131 2.49 -14.82 -0.21
CA TRP A 131 3.45 -14.05 -0.97
C TRP A 131 4.85 -14.67 -0.87
N ARG A 132 5.56 -14.66 -2.00
CA ARG A 132 6.98 -14.98 -2.13
C ARG A 132 7.62 -14.00 -3.09
N LEU A 133 8.90 -13.72 -2.88
CA LEU A 133 9.69 -12.89 -3.80
C LEU A 133 9.81 -13.65 -5.14
N PRO A 134 9.40 -13.09 -6.28
CA PRO A 134 9.69 -13.66 -7.59
C PRO A 134 11.20 -13.82 -7.77
N GLU A 135 11.68 -14.85 -8.48
CA GLU A 135 13.13 -15.09 -8.65
C GLU A 135 13.77 -14.15 -9.68
N THR A 136 13.01 -13.76 -10.70
CA THR A 136 13.48 -12.88 -11.77
C THR A 136 13.08 -11.43 -11.48
N PRO A 137 14.01 -10.46 -11.58
CA PRO A 137 13.71 -9.04 -11.47
C PRO A 137 12.67 -8.57 -12.52
N PRO A 138 11.98 -7.43 -12.29
CA PRO A 138 11.09 -6.84 -13.27
C PRO A 138 11.88 -6.44 -14.53
N ALA A 139 11.46 -6.96 -15.69
CA ALA A 139 12.11 -6.68 -16.97
C ALA A 139 11.70 -5.33 -17.58
N ASP A 140 10.68 -4.67 -17.01
CA ASP A 140 10.12 -3.41 -17.49
C ASP A 140 10.80 -2.16 -16.89
N LEU A 141 11.83 -2.34 -16.04
CA LEU A 141 12.52 -1.25 -15.35
C LEU A 141 14.04 -1.45 -15.41
N ASP A 142 14.76 -0.33 -15.54
CA ASP A 142 16.17 -0.28 -15.16
C ASP A 142 16.25 -0.20 -13.62
N LEU A 143 17.01 -1.12 -13.04
CA LEU A 143 17.17 -1.30 -11.60
C LEU A 143 18.57 -0.95 -11.14
N GLY A 144 19.46 -0.58 -12.06
CA GLY A 144 20.79 -0.05 -11.74
C GLY A 144 20.69 1.32 -11.07
N PRO A 145 21.79 1.84 -10.51
CA PRO A 145 21.82 3.17 -9.90
C PRO A 145 21.27 4.20 -10.88
N GLY A 146 20.48 5.16 -10.38
CA GLY A 146 20.08 6.30 -11.21
C GLY A 146 21.30 7.07 -11.69
N ASP A 147 21.23 7.59 -12.92
CA ASP A 147 22.24 8.50 -13.48
C ASP A 147 22.38 9.81 -12.68
#